data_AF-A0A948FLT4-F1
#
_entry.id   AF-A0A948FLT4-F1
#
_cell.length_a   1.000
_cell.length_b   1.000
_cell.length_c   1.000
_cell.angle_alpha   90.00
_cell.angle_beta   90.00
_cell.angle_gamma   90.00
#
_symmetry.space_group_name_H-M   'P 1'
#
loop_
_entity.id
_entity.type
_entity.pdbx_description
1 polymer ?
#
loop_
_entity_poly.entity_id
_entity_poly.type
_entity_poly.pdbx_seq_one_letter_code
_entity_poly.pdbx_strand_id
1 'polypeptide(L)' 'MIIHKPVLLKEVLDFMPANPKLIVDGTLGHGGHMVEMIKTLQNNYPETGIQFL' A
#
# COMPACT_ATOMS: atom_id res chain seq x y z
N MET A 1 6.53 12.79 -20.11
CA MET A 1 5.90 12.41 -18.83
C MET A 1 6.79 11.34 -18.20
N ILE A 2 7.30 11.56 -16.99
CA ILE A 2 8.11 10.57 -16.28
C ILE A 2 7.14 9.71 -15.47
N ILE A 3 7.12 8.40 -15.72
CA ILE A 3 6.35 7.46 -14.90
C ILE A 3 7.21 7.11 -13.70
N HIS A 4 6.81 7.57 -12.51
CA HIS A 4 7.50 7.21 -11.28
C HIS A 4 7.02 5.83 -10.80
N LYS A 5 7.94 4.88 -10.72
CA LYS A 5 7.69 3.56 -10.11
C LYS A 5 8.09 3.62 -8.62
N PRO A 6 7.21 3.22 -7.69
CA PRO A 6 7.56 3.17 -6.27
C PRO A 6 8.76 2.23 -6.04
N VAL A 7 9.70 2.67 -5.20
CA VAL A 7 10.96 1.97 -4.96
C VAL A 7 10.70 0.79 -4.03
N LEU A 8 11.22 -0.40 -4.36
CA LEU A 8 11.03 -1.63 -3.56
C LEU A 8 9.55 -2.04 -3.36
N LEU A 9 8.69 -1.76 -4.36
CA LEU A 9 7.27 -2.09 -4.27
C LEU A 9 7.01 -3.58 -3.99
N LYS A 10 7.76 -4.47 -4.64
CA LYS A 10 7.57 -5.92 -4.49
C LYS A 10 7.82 -6.35 -3.05
N GLU A 11 8.93 -5.89 -2.49
CA GLU A 11 9.34 -6.19 -1.12
C GLU A 11 8.33 -5.66 -0.12
N VAL A 12 7.83 -4.43 -0.30
CA VAL A 12 6.78 -3.86 0.57
C VAL A 12 5.53 -4.74 0.58
N LEU A 13 5.07 -5.19 -0.59
CA LEU A 13 3.89 -6.06 -0.68
C LEU A 13 4.16 -7.47 -0.11
N ASP A 14 5.36 -8.02 -0.31
CA ASP A 14 5.75 -9.33 0.23
C ASP A 14 5.87 -9.32 1.76
N PHE A 15 6.24 -8.18 2.37
CA PHE A 15 6.35 -8.00 3.82
C PHE A 15 5.04 -7.56 4.49
N MET A 16 4.00 -7.22 3.72
CA MET A 16 2.70 -6.89 4.30
C MET A 16 2.10 -8.12 5.01
N PRO A 17 1.52 -7.92 6.21
CA PRO A 17 0.88 -9.01 6.93
C PRO A 17 -0.34 -9.53 6.15
N ALA A 18 -0.62 -10.83 6.31
CA ALA A 18 -1.87 -11.41 5.82
C ALA A 18 -3.06 -10.87 6.62
N ASN A 19 -4.09 -10.38 5.92
CA ASN A 19 -5.29 -9.75 6.48
C ASN A 19 -5.02 -8.70 7.59
N PRO A 20 -4.37 -7.56 7.26
CA PRO A 20 -4.23 -6.48 8.22
C PRO A 20 -5.58 -5.85 8.54
N LYS A 21 -5.84 -5.51 9.81
CA LYS A 21 -7.03 -4.73 10.18
C LYS A 21 -6.89 -3.25 9.83
N LEU A 22 -5.67 -2.73 9.95
CA LEU A 22 -5.33 -1.35 9.68
C LEU A 22 -3.94 -1.28 9.07
N ILE A 23 -3.80 -0.50 8.01
CA ILE A 23 -2.50 -0.08 7.48
C ILE A 23 -2.39 1.44 7.61
N VAL A 24 -1.19 1.88 7.97
CA VAL A 24 -0.84 3.30 8.08
C VAL A 24 0.31 3.59 7.10
N ASP A 25 0.10 4.49 6.16
CA ASP A 25 1.19 5.06 5.35
C ASP A 25 1.72 6.32 6.07
N GLY A 26 2.91 6.19 6.66
CA GLY A 26 3.57 7.29 7.38
C GLY A 26 4.40 8.22 6.48
N THR A 27 4.48 7.93 5.17
CA THR A 27 5.35 8.65 4.23
C THR A 27 4.68 8.82 2.87
N LEU A 28 3.39 9.19 2.86
CA LEU A 28 2.52 9.18 1.68
C LEU A 28 3.21 9.67 0.39
N GLY A 29 3.94 10.79 0.46
CA GLY A 29 4.62 11.37 -0.68
C GLY A 29 3.62 11.70 -1.79
N HIS A 30 3.82 11.15 -2.99
CA HIS A 30 2.85 11.23 -4.10
C HIS A 30 1.83 10.08 -4.13
N GLY A 31 1.83 9.20 -3.13
CA GLY A 31 0.88 8.10 -2.98
C GLY A 31 1.22 6.83 -3.76
N GLY A 32 2.42 6.73 -4.34
CA GLY A 32 2.81 5.60 -5.19
C GLY A 32 2.73 4.23 -4.48
N HIS A 33 3.22 4.14 -3.24
CA HIS A 33 3.11 2.93 -2.44
C HIS A 33 1.66 2.65 -2.04
N MET A 34 0.97 3.67 -1.52
CA MET A 34 -0.41 3.55 -1.11
C MET A 34 -1.31 2.96 -2.19
N VAL A 35 -1.27 3.50 -3.41
CA VAL A 35 -2.18 3.08 -4.49
C VAL A 35 -2.04 1.58 -4.76
N GLU A 36 -0.82 1.07 -4.73
CA GLU A 36 -0.54 -0.35 -4.97
C GLU A 36 -0.93 -1.23 -3.76
N MET A 37 -0.77 -0.72 -2.54
CA MET A 37 -1.26 -1.39 -1.33
C MET A 37 -2.80 -1.48 -1.33
N ILE A 38 -3.51 -0.40 -1.66
CA ILE A 38 -4.99 -0.40 -1.79
C ILE A 38 -5.44 -1.46 -2.79
N LYS A 39 -4.86 -1.49 -4.00
CA LYS A 39 -5.22 -2.48 -5.02
C LYS A 39 -5.04 -3.90 -4.52
N THR A 40 -3.97 -4.16 -3.79
CA THR A 40 -3.67 -5.48 -3.24
C THR A 40 -4.66 -5.84 -2.12
N LEU A 41 -4.94 -4.92 -1.21
CA LEU A 41 -5.82 -5.13 -0.06
C LEU A 41 -7.28 -5.24 -0.47
N GLN A 42 -7.81 -4.34 -1.30
CA GLN A 42 -9.21 -4.38 -1.71
C GLN A 42 -9.59 -5.68 -2.44
N ASN A 43 -8.63 -6.30 -3.14
CA ASN A 43 -8.84 -7.57 -3.82
C ASN A 43 -8.81 -8.79 -2.89
N ASN A 44 -8.05 -8.74 -1.78
CA ASN A 44 -7.81 -9.91 -0.91
C ASN A 44 -8.48 -9.79 0.47
N TYR A 45 -8.56 -8.58 1.02
CA TYR A 45 -8.97 -8.21 2.38
C TYR A 45 -9.76 -6.89 2.36
N PRO A 46 -10.98 -6.86 1.79
CA PRO A 46 -11.77 -5.63 1.61
C PRO A 46 -12.17 -4.95 2.93
N GLU A 47 -12.09 -5.65 4.07
CA GLU A 47 -12.35 -5.12 5.40
C GLU A 47 -11.19 -4.31 5.99
N THR A 48 -10.00 -4.35 5.39
CA THR A 48 -8.82 -3.64 5.88
C THR A 48 -9.07 -2.13 5.86
N GLY A 49 -9.00 -1.50 7.04
CA GLY A 49 -8.98 -0.04 7.15
C GLY A 49 -7.64 0.53 6.68
N ILE A 50 -7.65 1.72 6.10
CA ILE A 50 -6.42 2.39 5.68
C ILE A 50 -6.40 3.84 6.13
N GLN A 51 -5.28 4.25 6.70
CA GLN A 51 -5.06 5.57 7.27
C GLN A 51 -3.76 6.20 6.74
N PHE A 52 -3.79 7.53 6.66
CA PHE A 52 -2.67 8.36 6.27
C PHE A 52 -2.30 9.30 7.41
N LEU A 53 -1.01 9.54 7.61
CA LEU A 53 -0.49 10.54 8.56
C LEU A 53 0.03 11.78 7.83
#